data_AF-A0A6A3BL37-F1
#
_entry.id   AF-A0A6A3BL37-F1
#
_cell.length_a   1.000
_cell.length_b   1.000
_cell.length_c   1.000
_cell.angle_alpha   90.00
_cell.angle_beta   90.00
_cell.angle_gamma   90.00
#
_symmetry.space_group_name_H-M   'P 1'
#
loop_
_entity.id
_entity.type
_entity.pdbx_description
1 polymer ?
#
loop_
_entity_poly.entity_id
_entity_poly.type
_entity_poly.pdbx_seq_one_letter_code
_entity_poly.pdbx_strand_id
1 'polypeptide(L)'
;MGEEYDAVNLVMLGVISWTSLFLFIRIIFPTRSFGFCNRIVSTIHAILAVISAWLSVEDWSCPLCPADSTSYLKQKQTLAVTEAYLIYDTICSLFGNQFSFDNTFHHLVCIFGITAGFAFQKCVSEQVAALFITEISSPFLHARELLKEVGYRDTGLNFAADITFCVIFSVARMVGGPYLTFIVLSANNPVLLKAMALGLQLVSAFWFFKIVKMVKYKLMKRRKVEQVAALFITEISSPFLHARELLKELGYKDTHLNLAADIIFAVIFSVARMVGGPYLLFLTLSANNPILIKATAVGLQLVSTFWFYKIVGMVKYTLTKSRNKVSPSATLQTTKSD
;
A
#
# COMPACT_ATOMS: atom_id res chain seq x y z
N MET A 1 29.63 35.36 13.77
CA MET A 1 30.56 34.44 14.47
C MET A 1 29.87 33.70 15.62
N GLY A 2 29.16 34.37 16.54
CA GLY A 2 28.39 33.69 17.61
C GLY A 2 27.27 32.76 17.10
N GLU A 3 26.36 33.26 16.25
CA GLU A 3 25.23 32.45 15.76
C GLU A 3 25.63 31.24 14.89
N GLU A 4 26.73 31.36 14.14
CA GLU A 4 27.27 30.28 13.30
C GLU A 4 27.90 29.16 14.16
N TYR A 5 28.59 29.55 15.23
CA TYR A 5 29.14 28.63 16.23
C TYR A 5 28.02 27.87 16.96
N ASP A 6 26.92 28.55 17.28
CA ASP A 6 25.75 27.94 17.92
C ASP A 6 25.05 26.91 17.03
N ALA A 7 24.94 27.19 15.72
CA ALA A 7 24.36 26.26 14.75
C ALA A 7 25.22 24.98 14.60
N VAL A 8 26.53 25.13 14.47
CA VAL A 8 27.46 23.98 14.36
C VAL A 8 27.39 23.10 15.61
N ASN A 9 27.40 23.70 16.80
CA ASN A 9 27.29 22.96 18.06
C ASN A 9 25.96 22.20 18.15
N LEU A 10 24.86 22.83 17.73
CA LEU A 10 23.54 22.20 17.73
C LEU A 10 23.48 21.02 16.74
N VAL A 11 24.06 21.15 15.54
CA VAL A 11 24.16 20.06 14.56
C VAL A 11 24.98 18.90 15.13
N MET A 12 26.16 19.18 15.71
CA MET A 12 27.02 18.15 16.29
C MET A 12 26.33 17.40 17.44
N LEU A 13 25.69 18.13 18.35
CA LEU A 13 24.90 17.52 19.44
C LEU A 13 23.72 16.71 18.88
N GLY A 14 23.08 17.19 17.81
CA GLY A 14 22.02 16.49 17.12
C GLY A 14 22.48 15.16 16.53
N VAL A 15 23.65 15.11 15.87
CA VAL A 15 24.20 13.87 15.28
C VAL A 15 24.45 12.83 16.37
N ILE A 16 25.04 13.25 17.50
CA ILE A 16 25.24 12.38 18.67
C ILE A 16 23.89 11.87 19.18
N SER A 17 22.90 12.76 19.33
CA SER A 17 21.57 12.41 19.85
C SER A 17 20.84 11.41 18.96
N TRP A 18 20.85 11.60 17.64
CA TRP A 18 20.27 10.66 16.67
C TRP A 18 20.97 9.31 16.70
N THR A 19 22.31 9.31 16.80
CA THR A 19 23.11 8.08 16.91
C THR A 19 22.80 7.33 18.21
N SER A 20 22.71 8.02 19.34
CA SER A 20 22.34 7.43 20.63
C SER A 20 20.93 6.84 20.59
N LEU A 21 19.97 7.55 19.96
CA LEU A 21 18.60 7.03 19.77
C LEU A 21 18.59 5.75 18.92
N PHE A 22 19.39 5.69 17.85
CA PHE A 22 19.52 4.49 17.04
C PHE A 22 20.06 3.30 17.85
N LEU A 23 21.14 3.50 18.61
CA LEU A 23 21.71 2.47 19.47
C LEU A 23 20.71 1.99 20.52
N PHE A 24 19.95 2.91 21.11
CA PHE A 24 18.88 2.58 22.04
C PHE A 24 17.77 1.72 21.41
N ILE A 25 17.31 2.09 20.20
CA ILE A 25 16.32 1.30 19.46
C ILE A 25 16.87 -0.10 19.13
N ARG A 26 18.15 -0.22 18.77
CA ARG A 26 18.81 -1.52 18.54
C ARG A 26 18.83 -2.39 19.79
N ILE A 27 18.97 -1.79 20.98
CA ILE A 27 18.91 -2.51 22.27
C ILE A 27 17.49 -3.02 22.54
N ILE A 28 16.45 -2.21 22.26
CA ILE A 28 15.05 -2.61 22.44
C ILE A 28 14.64 -3.70 21.44
N PHE A 29 15.12 -3.63 20.20
CA PHE A 29 14.75 -4.52 19.11
C PHE A 29 15.95 -5.34 18.57
N PRO A 30 16.58 -6.19 19.40
CA PRO A 30 17.85 -6.85 19.05
C PRO A 30 17.70 -7.85 17.90
N THR A 31 16.51 -8.43 17.72
CA THR A 31 16.20 -9.41 16.67
C THR A 31 15.81 -8.76 15.33
N ARG A 32 15.62 -7.44 15.30
CA ARG A 32 15.24 -6.72 14.08
C ARG A 32 16.47 -6.33 13.28
N SER A 33 16.29 -6.09 11.98
CA SER A 33 17.37 -5.71 11.08
C SER A 33 17.90 -4.30 11.42
N PHE A 34 19.10 -3.99 10.93
CA PHE A 34 19.66 -2.63 10.97
C PHE A 34 18.70 -1.62 10.32
N GLY A 35 18.18 -1.96 9.13
CA GLY A 35 17.26 -1.11 8.38
C GLY A 35 15.95 -0.87 9.11
N PHE A 36 15.40 -1.89 9.78
CA PHE A 36 14.19 -1.76 10.60
C PHE A 36 14.38 -0.72 11.70
N CYS A 37 15.47 -0.84 12.46
CA CYS A 37 15.76 0.06 13.58
C CYS A 37 16.02 1.48 13.07
N ASN A 38 16.77 1.63 11.97
CA ASN A 38 17.02 2.93 11.37
C ASN A 38 15.72 3.60 10.89
N ARG A 39 14.79 2.83 10.28
CA ARG A 39 13.49 3.35 9.86
C ARG A 39 12.62 3.84 11.02
N ILE A 40 12.77 3.29 12.23
CA ILE A 40 12.10 3.83 13.42
C ILE A 40 12.66 5.23 13.72
N VAL A 41 13.98 5.40 13.72
CA VAL A 41 14.64 6.72 13.88
C VAL A 41 14.15 7.69 12.82
N SER A 42 14.14 7.29 11.54
CA SER A 42 13.62 8.11 10.44
C SER A 42 12.16 8.50 10.61
N THR A 43 11.32 7.60 11.14
CA THR A 43 9.91 7.90 11.44
C THR A 43 9.78 8.96 12.54
N ILE A 44 10.59 8.84 13.60
CA ILE A 44 10.63 9.82 14.68
C ILE A 44 11.09 11.18 14.15
N HIS A 45 12.16 11.21 13.35
CA HIS A 45 12.62 12.43 12.69
C HIS A 45 11.51 13.07 11.85
N ALA A 46 10.88 12.33 10.95
CA ALA A 46 9.85 12.87 10.07
C ALA A 46 8.69 13.51 10.85
N ILE A 47 8.23 12.85 11.93
CA ILE A 47 7.18 13.38 12.81
C ILE A 47 7.65 14.68 13.49
N LEU A 48 8.84 14.66 14.08
CA LEU A 48 9.40 15.85 14.76
C LEU A 48 9.66 17.00 13.78
N ALA A 49 10.14 16.72 12.57
CA ALA A 49 10.39 17.70 11.53
C ALA A 49 9.09 18.40 11.10
N VAL A 50 8.03 17.63 10.83
CA VAL A 50 6.72 18.18 10.44
C VAL A 50 6.12 19.04 11.57
N ILE A 51 6.15 18.54 12.81
CA ILE A 51 5.62 19.26 13.97
C ILE A 51 6.43 20.54 14.22
N SER A 52 7.76 20.47 14.20
CA SER A 52 8.62 21.62 14.47
C SER A 52 8.51 22.67 13.37
N ALA A 53 8.47 22.24 12.10
CA ALA A 53 8.23 23.14 10.97
C ALA A 53 6.89 23.87 11.11
N TRP A 54 5.82 23.14 11.42
CA TRP A 54 4.50 23.71 11.66
C TRP A 54 4.50 24.73 12.81
N LEU A 55 5.08 24.38 13.97
CA LEU A 55 5.12 25.24 15.15
C LEU A 55 6.08 26.44 15.02
N SER A 56 6.96 26.42 14.00
CA SER A 56 7.88 27.51 13.69
C SER A 56 7.32 28.55 12.71
N VAL A 57 6.09 28.34 12.19
CA VAL A 57 5.38 29.35 11.39
C VAL A 57 4.55 30.22 12.31
N GLU A 58 4.78 31.53 12.23
CA GLU A 58 4.10 32.53 13.06
C GLU A 58 2.73 32.92 12.48
N ASP A 59 2.71 33.34 11.21
CA ASP A 59 1.51 33.73 10.49
C ASP A 59 1.24 32.79 9.31
N TRP A 60 0.16 32.01 9.42
CA TRP A 60 -0.29 31.11 8.36
C TRP A 60 -0.95 31.82 7.18
N SER A 61 -1.30 33.10 7.32
CA SER A 61 -1.74 33.93 6.19
C SER A 61 -0.58 34.20 5.22
N CYS A 62 0.66 34.18 5.72
CA CYS A 62 1.88 34.27 4.93
C CYS A 62 3.02 33.41 5.53
N PRO A 63 3.01 32.08 5.30
CA PRO A 63 3.96 31.16 5.93
C PRO A 63 5.42 31.34 5.48
N LEU A 64 5.65 32.15 4.44
CA LEU A 64 6.97 32.47 3.88
C LEU A 64 7.37 33.93 4.13
N CYS A 65 6.55 34.72 4.83
CA CYS A 65 6.91 36.09 5.17
C CYS A 65 8.05 36.12 6.20
N PRO A 66 8.79 37.25 6.28
CA PRO A 66 9.82 37.42 7.30
C PRO A 66 9.25 37.15 8.69
N ALA A 67 9.86 36.17 9.37
CA ALA A 67 9.49 35.77 10.72
C ALA A 67 10.00 36.77 11.76
N ASP A 68 9.32 36.88 12.91
CA ASP A 68 9.89 37.56 14.07
C ASP A 68 11.16 36.85 14.58
N SER A 69 11.87 37.48 15.53
CA SER A 69 13.13 36.93 16.04
C SER A 69 12.98 35.54 16.70
N THR A 70 11.83 35.27 17.34
CA THR A 70 11.57 34.01 18.06
C THR A 70 11.27 32.88 17.08
N SER A 71 10.39 33.13 16.13
CA SER A 71 9.98 32.26 15.04
C SER A 71 11.18 31.94 14.14
N TYR A 72 11.98 32.96 13.80
CA TYR A 72 13.24 32.77 13.07
C TYR A 72 14.21 31.84 13.80
N LEU A 73 14.37 31.98 15.12
CA LEU A 73 15.20 31.09 15.93
C LEU A 73 14.69 29.64 15.91
N LYS A 74 13.38 29.43 16.06
CA LYS A 74 12.75 28.10 15.97
C LYS A 74 12.95 27.46 14.60
N GLN A 75 12.87 28.24 13.53
CA GLN A 75 13.13 27.78 12.17
C GLN A 75 14.60 27.33 12.01
N LYS A 76 15.56 28.13 12.49
CA LYS A 76 16.98 27.74 12.49
C LYS A 76 17.23 26.45 13.28
N GLN A 77 16.66 26.32 14.48
CA GLN A 77 16.77 25.11 15.30
C GLN A 77 16.17 23.87 14.60
N THR A 78 15.00 24.04 13.97
CA THR A 78 14.31 22.97 13.22
C THR A 78 15.19 22.45 12.08
N LEU A 79 15.81 23.36 11.32
CA LEU A 79 16.71 23.00 10.23
C LEU A 79 18.00 22.35 10.74
N ALA A 80 18.59 22.83 11.84
CA ALA A 80 19.80 22.25 12.42
C ALA A 80 19.57 20.81 12.93
N VAL A 81 18.44 20.55 13.61
CA VAL A 81 18.07 19.19 14.05
C VAL A 81 17.85 18.26 12.85
N THR A 82 17.30 18.78 11.76
CA THR A 82 17.10 18.05 10.50
C THR A 82 18.41 17.76 9.79
N GLU A 83 19.29 18.73 9.66
CA GLU A 83 20.61 18.56 9.06
C GLU A 83 21.43 17.51 9.82
N ALA A 84 21.39 17.56 11.15
CA ALA A 84 21.99 16.54 12.00
C ALA A 84 21.44 15.13 11.73
N TYR A 85 20.12 15.00 11.57
CA TYR A 85 19.50 13.73 11.17
C TYR A 85 20.00 13.28 9.79
N LEU A 86 20.06 14.17 8.80
CA LEU A 86 20.50 13.83 7.44
C LEU A 86 21.97 13.36 7.41
N ILE A 87 22.83 13.98 8.22
CA ILE A 87 24.23 13.54 8.39
C ILE A 87 24.26 12.14 9.01
N TYR A 88 23.55 11.94 10.12
CA TYR A 88 23.42 10.64 10.78
C TYR A 88 22.91 9.56 9.81
N ASP A 89 21.82 9.82 9.09
CA ASP A 89 21.17 8.83 8.22
C ASP A 89 22.02 8.54 6.97
N THR A 90 22.76 9.54 6.48
CA THR A 90 23.77 9.34 5.43
C THR A 90 24.87 8.39 5.91
N ILE A 91 25.41 8.60 7.11
CA ILE A 91 26.42 7.71 7.70
C ILE A 91 25.84 6.30 7.86
N CYS A 92 24.64 6.16 8.44
CA CYS A 92 23.96 4.88 8.58
C CYS A 92 23.72 4.17 7.25
N SER A 93 23.45 4.91 6.17
CA SER A 93 23.26 4.33 4.83
C SER A 93 24.53 3.72 4.23
N LEU A 94 25.72 4.11 4.70
CA LEU A 94 27.00 3.50 4.34
C LEU A 94 27.22 2.16 5.05
N PHE A 95 26.46 1.88 6.11
CA PHE A 95 26.52 0.63 6.85
C PHE A 95 25.40 -0.33 6.43
N GLY A 96 25.76 -1.60 6.27
CA GLY A 96 24.85 -2.63 5.79
C GLY A 96 24.45 -2.46 4.31
N ASN A 97 23.54 -3.31 3.84
CA ASN A 97 23.08 -3.29 2.44
C ASN A 97 21.98 -2.21 2.19
N GLN A 98 22.14 -1.01 2.76
CA GLN A 98 21.15 0.09 2.71
C GLN A 98 21.56 1.23 1.77
N PHE A 99 22.73 1.15 1.15
CA PHE A 99 23.22 2.17 0.23
C PHE A 99 22.29 2.30 -0.99
N SER A 100 21.85 3.51 -1.27
CA SER A 100 21.11 3.82 -2.49
C SER A 100 21.51 5.18 -3.01
N PHE A 101 21.95 5.22 -4.27
CA PHE A 101 22.49 6.42 -4.89
C PHE A 101 21.48 7.58 -4.88
N ASP A 102 20.20 7.29 -5.12
CA ASP A 102 19.14 8.30 -5.09
C ASP A 102 18.92 8.89 -3.69
N ASN A 103 19.04 8.09 -2.63
CA ASN A 103 18.91 8.60 -1.26
C ASN A 103 20.14 9.38 -0.80
N THR A 104 21.35 8.90 -1.12
CA THR A 104 22.59 9.64 -0.82
C THR A 104 22.59 11.00 -1.52
N PHE A 105 22.22 11.04 -2.80
CA PHE A 105 22.14 12.30 -3.54
C PHE A 105 21.09 13.25 -2.94
N HIS A 106 19.91 12.72 -2.55
CA HIS A 106 18.89 13.50 -1.83
C HIS A 106 19.46 14.13 -0.55
N HIS A 107 20.13 13.33 0.30
CA HIS A 107 20.68 13.83 1.55
C HIS A 107 21.76 14.88 1.32
N LEU A 108 22.65 14.69 0.35
CA LEU A 108 23.69 15.67 0.04
C LEU A 108 23.10 17.01 -0.42
N VAL A 109 22.08 16.98 -1.29
CA VAL A 109 21.38 18.19 -1.72
C VAL A 109 20.71 18.90 -0.53
N CYS A 110 20.10 18.15 0.39
CA CYS A 110 19.48 18.71 1.58
C CYS A 110 20.52 19.30 2.55
N ILE A 111 21.61 18.58 2.85
CA ILE A 111 22.69 19.03 3.73
C ILE A 111 23.29 20.31 3.16
N PHE A 112 23.79 20.30 1.91
CA PHE A 112 24.37 21.49 1.30
C PHE A 112 23.37 22.64 1.17
N GLY A 113 22.10 22.35 0.92
CA GLY A 113 21.03 23.35 0.91
C GLY A 113 20.86 24.05 2.26
N ILE A 114 20.74 23.29 3.34
CA ILE A 114 20.59 23.82 4.70
C ILE A 114 21.86 24.55 5.14
N THR A 115 23.04 23.95 4.96
CA THR A 115 24.32 24.60 5.27
C THR A 115 24.46 25.94 4.54
N ALA A 116 24.10 26.00 3.25
CA ALA A 116 24.11 27.23 2.48
C ALA A 116 23.09 28.26 3.00
N GLY A 117 21.93 27.82 3.51
CA GLY A 117 20.95 28.67 4.15
C GLY A 117 21.52 29.38 5.37
N PHE A 118 22.24 28.63 6.22
CA PHE A 118 22.97 29.19 7.35
C PHE A 118 24.13 30.09 6.93
N ALA A 119 24.96 29.68 5.97
CA ALA A 119 26.12 30.46 5.54
C ALA A 119 25.71 31.81 4.91
N PHE A 120 24.62 31.83 4.12
CA PHE A 120 24.13 33.05 3.48
C PHE A 120 23.10 33.82 4.33
N GLN A 121 22.62 33.25 5.44
CA GLN A 121 21.54 33.80 6.27
C GLN A 121 20.30 34.16 5.43
N LYS A 122 19.93 33.26 4.50
CA LYS A 122 18.84 33.46 3.53
C LYS A 122 18.03 32.18 3.35
N CYS A 123 16.79 32.34 2.90
CA CYS A 123 15.86 31.26 2.57
C CYS A 123 15.47 30.34 3.73
N VAL A 124 15.61 30.75 4.99
CA VAL A 124 15.32 29.89 6.15
C VAL A 124 13.84 29.47 6.18
N SER A 125 12.91 30.40 5.94
CA SER A 125 11.48 30.12 5.92
C SER A 125 11.09 29.21 4.74
N GLU A 126 11.68 29.43 3.56
CA GLU A 126 11.50 28.56 2.40
C GLU A 126 12.08 27.16 2.65
N GLN A 127 13.21 27.04 3.35
CA GLN A 127 13.80 25.75 3.72
C GLN A 127 12.93 24.99 4.73
N VAL A 128 12.31 25.69 5.70
CA VAL A 128 11.35 25.07 6.62
C VAL A 128 10.08 24.64 5.90
N ALA A 129 9.59 25.45 4.95
CA ALA A 129 8.46 25.05 4.12
C ALA A 129 8.80 23.83 3.25
N ALA A 130 10.03 23.79 2.70
CA ALA A 130 10.53 22.65 1.95
C ALA A 130 10.57 21.40 2.84
N LEU A 131 11.10 21.52 4.06
CA LEU A 131 11.15 20.45 5.06
C LEU A 131 9.75 19.89 5.34
N PHE A 132 8.77 20.77 5.60
CA PHE A 132 7.39 20.35 5.84
C PHE A 132 6.81 19.58 4.65
N ILE A 133 6.95 20.15 3.44
CA ILE A 133 6.47 19.56 2.19
C ILE A 133 7.13 18.20 1.93
N THR A 134 8.43 18.07 2.22
CA THR A 134 9.14 16.82 1.95
C THR A 134 8.80 15.77 2.99
N GLU A 135 8.74 16.12 4.27
CA GLU A 135 8.63 15.16 5.37
C GLU A 135 7.20 14.70 5.68
N ILE A 136 6.16 15.44 5.29
CA ILE A 136 4.76 15.04 5.59
C ILE A 136 4.39 13.65 5.03
N SER A 137 5.08 13.21 3.96
CA SER A 137 4.88 11.88 3.37
C SER A 137 5.74 10.78 4.03
N SER A 138 6.83 11.13 4.70
CA SER A 138 7.86 10.20 5.19
C SER A 138 7.38 9.22 6.26
N PRO A 139 6.49 9.56 7.22
CA PRO A 139 5.96 8.58 8.17
C PRO A 139 5.28 7.39 7.47
N PHE A 140 4.56 7.66 6.37
CA PHE A 140 3.91 6.62 5.57
C PHE A 140 4.91 5.82 4.72
N LEU A 141 5.99 6.45 4.26
CA LEU A 141 7.12 5.76 3.61
C LEU A 141 7.81 4.77 4.54
N HIS A 142 8.06 5.16 5.79
CA HIS A 142 8.67 4.23 6.75
C HIS A 142 7.68 3.16 7.18
N ALA A 143 6.42 3.52 7.45
CA ALA A 143 5.37 2.56 7.80
C ALA A 143 5.20 1.45 6.74
N ARG A 144 5.16 1.79 5.45
CA ARG A 144 5.01 0.79 4.37
C ARG A 144 6.19 -0.19 4.29
N GLU A 145 7.40 0.21 4.64
CA GLU A 145 8.56 -0.70 4.65
C GLU A 145 8.60 -1.52 5.95
N LEU A 146 8.33 -0.90 7.11
CA LEU A 146 8.23 -1.59 8.40
C LEU A 146 7.16 -2.69 8.36
N LEU A 147 5.98 -2.42 7.78
CA LEU A 147 4.93 -3.40 7.57
C LEU A 147 5.40 -4.61 6.75
N LYS A 148 6.25 -4.41 5.73
CA LYS A 148 6.79 -5.53 4.95
C LYS A 148 7.73 -6.41 5.77
N GLU A 149 8.52 -5.81 6.66
CA GLU A 149 9.45 -6.54 7.54
C GLU A 149 8.75 -7.30 8.66
N VAL A 150 7.61 -6.80 9.16
CA VAL A 150 6.82 -7.50 10.20
C VAL A 150 5.82 -8.52 9.62
N GLY A 151 5.93 -8.86 8.33
CA GLY A 151 5.13 -9.92 7.71
C GLY A 151 3.84 -9.48 7.02
N TYR A 152 3.54 -8.17 6.98
CA TYR A 152 2.34 -7.63 6.32
C TYR A 152 2.56 -7.31 4.84
N ARG A 153 3.56 -7.91 4.17
CA ARG A 153 3.82 -7.68 2.75
C ARG A 153 2.61 -8.07 1.89
N ASP A 154 2.27 -7.23 0.92
CA ASP A 154 1.15 -7.41 -0.02
C ASP A 154 -0.27 -7.48 0.61
N THR A 155 -0.39 -7.26 1.92
CA THR A 155 -1.70 -7.17 2.61
C THR A 155 -2.47 -5.89 2.27
N GLY A 156 -3.76 -5.84 2.61
CA GLY A 156 -4.58 -4.63 2.51
C GLY A 156 -3.99 -3.44 3.28
N LEU A 157 -3.46 -3.67 4.49
CA LEU A 157 -2.83 -2.65 5.32
C LEU A 157 -1.56 -2.08 4.66
N ASN A 158 -0.68 -2.95 4.13
CA ASN A 158 0.52 -2.49 3.41
C ASN A 158 0.15 -1.68 2.16
N PHE A 159 -0.88 -2.12 1.44
CA PHE A 159 -1.35 -1.40 0.26
C PHE A 159 -1.98 -0.04 0.62
N ALA A 160 -2.73 0.05 1.72
CA ALA A 160 -3.24 1.33 2.21
C ALA A 160 -2.09 2.30 2.52
N ALA A 161 -1.03 1.82 3.21
CA ALA A 161 0.17 2.63 3.46
C ALA A 161 0.87 3.08 2.16
N ASP A 162 0.96 2.21 1.14
CA ASP A 162 1.51 2.58 -0.17
C ASP A 162 0.70 3.71 -0.84
N ILE A 163 -0.64 3.62 -0.81
CA ILE A 163 -1.54 4.60 -1.44
C ILE A 163 -1.51 5.92 -0.67
N THR A 164 -1.59 5.89 0.67
CA THR A 164 -1.50 7.10 1.49
C THR A 164 -0.17 7.82 1.27
N PHE A 165 0.94 7.08 1.28
CA PHE A 165 2.26 7.64 0.93
C PHE A 165 2.24 8.27 -0.46
N CYS A 166 1.74 7.56 -1.49
CA CYS A 166 1.67 8.06 -2.85
C CYS A 166 0.87 9.37 -2.95
N VAL A 167 -0.31 9.43 -2.36
CA VAL A 167 -1.19 10.61 -2.44
C VAL A 167 -0.53 11.81 -1.76
N ILE A 168 -0.06 11.64 -0.53
CA ILE A 168 0.56 12.74 0.24
C ILE A 168 1.84 13.21 -0.47
N PHE A 169 2.70 12.29 -0.91
CA PHE A 169 3.91 12.63 -1.67
C PHE A 169 3.58 13.43 -2.94
N SER A 170 2.55 13.02 -3.69
CA SER A 170 2.16 13.67 -4.93
C SER A 170 1.66 15.09 -4.69
N VAL A 171 0.72 15.26 -3.74
CA VAL A 171 0.17 16.58 -3.43
C VAL A 171 1.26 17.49 -2.88
N ALA A 172 1.99 17.05 -1.87
CA ALA A 172 3.01 17.88 -1.24
C ALA A 172 4.14 18.23 -2.23
N ARG A 173 4.77 17.23 -2.86
CA ARG A 173 6.01 17.45 -3.62
C ARG A 173 5.79 17.75 -5.10
N MET A 174 4.68 17.35 -5.72
CA MET A 174 4.40 17.62 -7.14
C MET A 174 3.47 18.82 -7.36
N VAL A 175 2.79 19.30 -6.32
CA VAL A 175 2.02 20.56 -6.37
C VAL A 175 2.71 21.64 -5.54
N GLY A 176 2.92 21.39 -4.24
CA GLY A 176 3.60 22.34 -3.35
C GLY A 176 5.08 22.54 -3.69
N GLY A 177 5.79 21.47 -4.03
CA GLY A 177 7.21 21.49 -4.40
C GLY A 177 7.54 22.47 -5.53
N PRO A 178 6.95 22.35 -6.74
CA PRO A 178 7.20 23.27 -7.85
C PRO A 178 6.88 24.72 -7.52
N TYR A 179 5.82 24.97 -6.77
CA TYR A 179 5.46 26.32 -6.33
C TYR A 179 6.55 26.92 -5.43
N LEU A 180 7.02 26.18 -4.44
CA LEU A 180 8.09 26.64 -3.56
C LEU A 180 9.42 26.81 -4.31
N THR A 181 9.76 25.87 -5.21
CA THR A 181 10.94 26.01 -6.08
C THR A 181 10.85 27.26 -6.94
N PHE A 182 9.68 27.56 -7.52
CA PHE A 182 9.47 28.77 -8.30
C PHE A 182 9.72 30.04 -7.48
N ILE A 183 9.26 30.10 -6.22
CA ILE A 183 9.54 31.22 -5.31
C ILE A 183 11.05 31.39 -5.11
N VAL A 184 11.75 30.31 -4.75
CA VAL A 184 13.20 30.36 -4.49
C VAL A 184 14.00 30.78 -5.74
N LEU A 185 13.61 30.29 -6.91
CA LEU A 185 14.25 30.62 -8.19
C LEU A 185 13.98 32.06 -8.64
N SER A 186 12.80 32.60 -8.34
CA SER A 186 12.39 33.95 -8.73
C SER A 186 12.97 35.04 -7.80
N ALA A 187 13.24 34.69 -6.55
CA ALA A 187 13.85 35.61 -5.58
C ALA A 187 15.34 35.87 -5.87
N ASN A 188 15.87 36.96 -5.30
CA ASN A 188 17.29 37.34 -5.39
C ASN A 188 18.16 36.52 -4.42
N ASN A 189 18.23 35.22 -4.70
CA ASN A 189 18.96 34.23 -3.91
C ASN A 189 20.28 33.84 -4.57
N PRO A 190 21.32 33.52 -3.77
CA PRO A 190 22.56 32.90 -4.23
C PRO A 190 22.30 31.71 -5.17
N VAL A 191 23.13 31.60 -6.21
CA VAL A 191 23.01 30.53 -7.23
C VAL A 191 23.03 29.14 -6.59
N LEU A 192 23.82 28.95 -5.53
CA LEU A 192 23.87 27.68 -4.81
C LEU A 192 22.51 27.27 -4.22
N LEU A 193 21.79 28.20 -3.56
CA LEU A 193 20.47 27.92 -3.00
C LEU A 193 19.44 27.59 -4.08
N LYS A 194 19.49 28.29 -5.22
CA LYS A 194 18.67 27.98 -6.40
C LYS A 194 18.95 26.59 -6.96
N ALA A 195 20.23 26.23 -7.07
CA ALA A 195 20.66 24.92 -7.53
C ALA A 195 20.20 23.79 -6.58
N MET A 196 20.31 23.99 -5.26
CA MET A 196 19.85 23.00 -4.28
C MET A 196 18.33 22.83 -4.29
N ALA A 197 17.56 23.92 -4.39
CA ALA A 197 16.11 23.87 -4.51
C ALA A 197 15.66 23.13 -5.79
N LEU A 198 16.30 23.41 -6.93
CA LEU A 198 16.03 22.70 -8.17
C LEU A 198 16.42 21.22 -8.08
N GLY A 199 17.58 20.92 -7.48
CA GLY A 199 18.04 19.55 -7.25
C GLY A 199 17.05 18.73 -6.44
N LEU A 200 16.50 19.31 -5.36
CA LEU A 200 15.51 18.67 -4.51
C LEU A 200 14.19 18.40 -5.26
N GLN A 201 13.76 19.33 -6.13
CA GLN A 201 12.58 19.14 -6.97
C GLN A 201 12.79 18.04 -8.01
N LEU A 202 13.98 17.94 -8.61
CA LEU A 202 14.32 16.89 -9.58
C LEU A 202 14.34 15.49 -8.94
N VAL A 203 14.94 15.35 -7.76
CA VAL A 203 14.89 14.10 -6.99
C VAL A 203 13.43 13.71 -6.66
N SER A 204 12.62 14.68 -6.27
CA SER A 204 11.20 14.46 -5.98
C SER A 204 10.45 13.96 -7.22
N ALA A 205 10.68 14.56 -8.39
CA ALA A 205 10.08 14.12 -9.65
C ALA A 205 10.54 12.70 -10.05
N PHE A 206 11.82 12.38 -9.86
CA PHE A 206 12.36 11.04 -10.09
C PHE A 206 11.67 9.99 -9.20
N TRP A 207 11.51 10.28 -7.91
CA TRP A 207 10.81 9.38 -6.99
C TRP A 207 9.32 9.28 -7.30
N PHE A 208 8.65 10.37 -7.68
CA PHE A 208 7.26 10.33 -8.11
C PHE A 208 7.05 9.31 -9.25
N PHE A 209 7.94 9.31 -10.26
CA PHE A 209 7.89 8.34 -11.34
C PHE A 209 8.04 6.89 -10.86
N LYS A 210 8.97 6.62 -9.92
CA LYS A 210 9.12 5.29 -9.29
C LYS A 210 7.86 4.87 -8.53
N ILE A 211 7.24 5.79 -7.80
CA ILE A 211 6.02 5.57 -7.02
C ILE A 211 4.85 5.23 -7.95
N VAL A 212 4.63 6.01 -9.01
CA VAL A 212 3.54 5.76 -9.98
C VAL A 212 3.70 4.38 -10.63
N LYS A 213 4.91 4.00 -11.04
CA LYS A 213 5.20 2.66 -11.58
C LYS A 213 4.85 1.55 -10.58
N MET A 214 5.25 1.71 -9.33
CA MET A 214 4.96 0.75 -8.27
C MET A 214 3.45 0.62 -7.99
N VAL A 215 2.73 1.74 -7.85
CA VAL A 215 1.27 1.73 -7.61
C VAL A 215 0.55 1.07 -8.79
N LYS A 216 0.91 1.43 -10.03
CA LYS A 216 0.35 0.80 -11.25
C LYS A 216 0.58 -0.70 -11.23
N TYR A 217 1.79 -1.15 -10.92
CA TYR A 217 2.10 -2.58 -10.81
C TYR A 217 1.23 -3.29 -9.75
N LYS A 218 1.11 -2.73 -8.54
CA LYS A 218 0.34 -3.33 -7.45
C LYS A 218 -1.17 -3.40 -7.77
N LEU A 219 -1.73 -2.35 -8.37
CA LEU A 219 -3.13 -2.33 -8.82
C LEU A 219 -3.39 -3.40 -9.89
N MET A 220 -2.50 -3.50 -10.89
CA MET A 220 -2.62 -4.49 -11.95
C MET A 220 -2.50 -5.93 -11.42
N LYS A 221 -1.60 -6.16 -10.46
CA LYS A 221 -1.44 -7.47 -9.79
C LYS A 221 -2.71 -7.86 -9.04
N ARG A 222 -3.28 -6.96 -8.23
CA ARG A 222 -4.52 -7.22 -7.48
C ARG A 222 -5.70 -7.54 -8.40
N ARG A 223 -5.90 -6.76 -9.46
CA ARG A 223 -6.96 -7.01 -10.44
C ARG A 223 -6.83 -8.37 -11.12
N LYS A 224 -5.61 -8.79 -11.47
CA LYS A 224 -5.37 -10.13 -12.05
C LYS A 224 -5.74 -11.25 -11.07
N VAL A 225 -5.40 -11.10 -9.79
CA VAL A 225 -5.74 -12.09 -8.74
C VAL A 225 -7.27 -12.18 -8.57
N GLU A 226 -7.96 -11.04 -8.53
CA GLU A 226 -9.44 -11.01 -8.47
C GLU A 226 -10.08 -11.68 -9.69
N GLN A 227 -9.56 -11.42 -10.89
CA GLN A 227 -10.03 -12.05 -12.12
C GLN A 227 -9.79 -13.56 -12.15
N VAL A 228 -8.61 -14.03 -11.71
CA VAL A 228 -8.31 -15.47 -11.62
C VAL A 228 -9.17 -16.15 -10.57
N ALA A 229 -9.40 -15.51 -9.42
CA ALA A 229 -10.28 -16.04 -8.39
C ALA A 229 -11.73 -16.16 -8.89
N ALA A 230 -12.21 -15.14 -9.61
CA ALA A 230 -13.53 -15.19 -10.25
C ALA A 230 -13.61 -16.32 -11.27
N LEU A 231 -12.61 -16.46 -12.15
CA LEU A 231 -12.56 -17.54 -13.14
C LEU A 231 -12.52 -18.93 -12.49
N PHE A 232 -11.74 -19.10 -11.42
CA PHE A 232 -11.67 -20.36 -10.69
C PHE A 232 -13.03 -20.72 -10.07
N ILE A 233 -13.68 -19.76 -9.40
CA ILE A 233 -15.03 -19.97 -8.85
C ILE A 233 -16.02 -20.30 -9.96
N THR A 234 -15.86 -19.71 -11.15
CA THR A 234 -16.74 -20.03 -12.26
C THR A 234 -16.48 -21.41 -12.85
N GLU A 235 -15.23 -21.79 -13.06
CA GLU A 235 -14.88 -22.98 -13.85
C GLU A 235 -14.64 -24.25 -13.04
N ILE A 236 -14.52 -24.18 -11.71
CA ILE A 236 -14.20 -25.36 -10.89
C ILE A 236 -15.24 -26.50 -11.02
N SER A 237 -16.50 -26.16 -11.31
CA SER A 237 -17.56 -27.16 -11.54
C SER A 237 -17.59 -27.73 -12.97
N SER A 238 -16.95 -27.06 -13.94
CA SER A 238 -17.03 -27.40 -15.37
C SER A 238 -16.50 -28.80 -15.72
N PRO A 239 -15.37 -29.28 -15.14
CA PRO A 239 -14.90 -30.65 -15.39
C PRO A 239 -15.93 -31.72 -14.96
N PHE A 240 -16.63 -31.50 -13.84
CA PHE A 240 -17.63 -32.44 -13.33
C PHE A 240 -18.92 -32.42 -14.16
N LEU A 241 -19.28 -31.25 -14.71
CA LEU A 241 -20.34 -31.13 -15.70
C LEU A 241 -20.04 -31.97 -16.94
N HIS A 242 -18.83 -31.85 -17.50
CA HIS A 242 -18.43 -32.64 -18.67
C HIS A 242 -18.36 -34.14 -18.36
N ALA A 243 -17.83 -34.52 -17.19
CA ALA A 243 -17.76 -35.91 -16.77
C ALA A 243 -19.16 -36.56 -16.70
N ARG A 244 -20.16 -35.86 -16.16
CA ARG A 244 -21.52 -36.42 -16.11
C ARG A 244 -22.17 -36.54 -17.49
N GLU A 245 -21.95 -35.60 -18.41
CA GLU A 245 -22.55 -35.70 -19.74
C GLU A 245 -21.89 -36.83 -20.55
N LEU A 246 -20.57 -36.99 -20.43
CA LEU A 246 -19.85 -38.12 -21.00
C LEU A 246 -20.38 -39.47 -20.48
N LEU A 247 -20.63 -39.59 -19.18
CA LEU A 247 -21.24 -40.80 -18.62
C LEU A 247 -22.62 -41.09 -19.22
N LYS A 248 -23.43 -40.06 -19.50
CA LYS A 248 -24.74 -40.25 -20.15
C LYS A 248 -24.59 -40.71 -21.60
N GLU A 249 -23.63 -40.17 -22.35
CA GLU A 249 -23.34 -40.57 -23.73
C GLU A 249 -22.85 -42.02 -23.83
N LEU A 250 -22.03 -42.45 -22.87
CA LEU A 250 -21.54 -43.83 -22.75
C LEU A 250 -22.60 -44.83 -22.26
N GLY A 251 -23.85 -44.40 -22.04
CA GLY A 251 -24.95 -45.26 -21.61
C GLY A 251 -25.09 -45.46 -20.09
N TYR A 252 -24.29 -44.77 -19.27
CA TYR A 252 -24.33 -44.88 -17.81
C TYR A 252 -25.42 -44.02 -17.13
N LYS A 253 -26.40 -43.52 -17.89
CA LYS A 253 -27.40 -42.53 -17.44
C LYS A 253 -28.15 -42.90 -16.15
N ASP A 254 -28.48 -44.18 -15.97
CA ASP A 254 -29.27 -44.68 -14.83
C ASP A 254 -28.42 -45.45 -13.79
N THR A 255 -27.11 -45.19 -13.72
CA THR A 255 -26.19 -45.90 -12.81
C THR A 255 -25.83 -45.10 -11.56
N HIS A 256 -25.38 -45.80 -10.50
CA HIS A 256 -24.85 -45.16 -9.28
C HIS A 256 -23.64 -44.26 -9.57
N LEU A 257 -22.86 -44.57 -10.63
CA LEU A 257 -21.73 -43.75 -11.05
C LEU A 257 -22.17 -42.39 -11.59
N ASN A 258 -23.20 -42.34 -12.44
CA ASN A 258 -23.76 -41.08 -12.93
C ASN A 258 -24.44 -40.30 -11.80
N LEU A 259 -25.14 -40.97 -10.88
CA LEU A 259 -25.71 -40.32 -9.69
C LEU A 259 -24.62 -39.67 -8.82
N ALA A 260 -23.50 -40.36 -8.60
CA ALA A 260 -22.36 -39.80 -7.87
C ALA A 260 -21.78 -38.57 -8.58
N ALA A 261 -21.62 -38.62 -9.90
CA ALA A 261 -21.16 -37.48 -10.70
C ALA A 261 -22.13 -36.28 -10.62
N ASP A 262 -23.45 -36.51 -10.70
CA ASP A 262 -24.48 -35.48 -10.54
C ASP A 262 -24.41 -34.82 -9.16
N ILE A 263 -24.26 -35.60 -8.09
CA ILE A 263 -24.14 -35.10 -6.71
C ILE A 263 -22.84 -34.31 -6.54
N ILE A 264 -21.70 -34.84 -7.01
CA ILE A 264 -20.40 -34.17 -6.92
C ILE A 264 -20.43 -32.83 -7.65
N PHE A 265 -20.93 -32.80 -8.89
CA PHE A 265 -21.11 -31.57 -9.64
C PHE A 265 -22.00 -30.58 -8.89
N ALA A 266 -23.15 -31.03 -8.38
CA ALA A 266 -24.08 -30.17 -7.65
C ALA A 266 -23.45 -29.57 -6.38
N VAL A 267 -22.74 -30.37 -5.59
CA VAL A 267 -22.06 -29.90 -4.37
C VAL A 267 -20.99 -28.87 -4.72
N ILE A 268 -20.10 -29.17 -5.67
CA ILE A 268 -19.02 -28.28 -6.07
C ILE A 268 -19.57 -26.97 -6.65
N PHE A 269 -20.56 -27.06 -7.54
CA PHE A 269 -21.24 -25.88 -8.09
C PHE A 269 -21.85 -25.02 -6.98
N SER A 270 -22.55 -25.64 -6.03
CA SER A 270 -23.23 -24.93 -4.94
C SER A 270 -22.23 -24.22 -4.03
N VAL A 271 -21.20 -24.92 -3.56
CA VAL A 271 -20.18 -24.33 -2.69
C VAL A 271 -19.44 -23.20 -3.41
N ALA A 272 -18.96 -23.44 -4.63
CA ALA A 272 -18.23 -22.43 -5.38
C ALA A 272 -19.11 -21.20 -5.70
N ARG A 273 -20.30 -21.41 -6.27
CA ARG A 273 -21.10 -20.33 -6.86
C ARG A 273 -22.10 -19.68 -5.90
N MET A 274 -22.54 -20.39 -4.86
CA MET A 274 -23.53 -19.87 -3.90
C MET A 274 -22.89 -19.43 -2.58
N VAL A 275 -21.65 -19.82 -2.30
CA VAL A 275 -20.88 -19.30 -1.16
C VAL A 275 -19.76 -18.39 -1.66
N GLY A 276 -18.90 -18.89 -2.55
CA GLY A 276 -17.79 -18.11 -3.11
C GLY A 276 -18.24 -16.96 -4.01
N GLY A 277 -19.26 -17.19 -4.85
CA GLY A 277 -19.83 -16.20 -5.77
C GLY A 277 -20.31 -14.92 -5.08
N PRO A 278 -21.23 -14.98 -4.09
CA PRO A 278 -21.68 -13.79 -3.36
C PRO A 278 -20.57 -13.05 -2.62
N TYR A 279 -19.59 -13.76 -2.07
CA TYR A 279 -18.44 -13.13 -1.41
C TYR A 279 -17.58 -12.34 -2.41
N LEU A 280 -17.25 -12.92 -3.57
CA LEU A 280 -16.55 -12.20 -4.63
C LEU A 280 -17.37 -11.04 -5.20
N LEU A 281 -18.69 -11.22 -5.35
CA LEU A 281 -19.59 -10.16 -5.78
C LEU A 281 -19.55 -8.99 -4.79
N PHE A 282 -19.66 -9.27 -3.50
CA PHE A 282 -19.56 -8.26 -2.44
C PHE A 282 -18.24 -7.50 -2.51
N LEU A 283 -17.11 -8.19 -2.65
CA LEU A 283 -15.80 -7.56 -2.80
C LEU A 283 -15.74 -6.70 -4.07
N THR A 284 -16.26 -7.20 -5.20
CA THR A 284 -16.25 -6.51 -6.49
C THR A 284 -17.09 -5.24 -6.48
N LEU A 285 -18.25 -5.27 -5.83
CA LEU A 285 -19.16 -4.13 -5.68
C LEU A 285 -18.64 -3.10 -4.70
N SER A 286 -18.01 -3.55 -3.60
CA SER A 286 -17.44 -2.69 -2.56
C SER A 286 -16.13 -2.01 -3.00
N ALA A 287 -15.41 -2.61 -3.95
CA ALA A 287 -14.22 -2.00 -4.54
C ALA A 287 -14.58 -0.90 -5.56
N ASN A 288 -13.64 0.02 -5.82
CA ASN A 288 -13.78 1.07 -6.83
C ASN A 288 -13.52 0.52 -8.25
N ASN A 289 -14.30 -0.47 -8.66
CA ASN A 289 -14.22 -1.08 -9.98
C ASN A 289 -15.07 -0.30 -11.01
N PRO A 290 -14.67 -0.27 -12.30
CA PRO A 290 -15.50 0.26 -13.37
C PRO A 290 -16.89 -0.36 -13.39
N ILE A 291 -17.91 0.43 -13.72
CA ILE A 291 -19.32 0.01 -13.76
C ILE A 291 -19.50 -1.26 -14.59
N LEU A 292 -18.79 -1.40 -15.72
CA LEU A 292 -18.85 -2.60 -16.56
C LEU A 292 -18.44 -3.87 -15.79
N ILE A 293 -17.40 -3.81 -14.96
CA ILE A 293 -16.96 -4.97 -14.15
C ILE A 293 -18.01 -5.33 -13.10
N LYS A 294 -18.57 -4.31 -12.43
CA LYS A 294 -19.64 -4.49 -11.44
C LYS A 294 -20.88 -5.14 -12.07
N ALA A 295 -21.31 -4.64 -13.23
CA ALA A 295 -22.44 -5.19 -13.98
C ALA A 295 -22.20 -6.65 -14.39
N THR A 296 -21.01 -6.97 -14.90
CA THR A 296 -20.64 -8.35 -15.25
C THR A 296 -20.67 -9.28 -14.03
N ALA A 297 -20.16 -8.85 -12.88
CA ALA A 297 -20.19 -9.65 -11.65
C ALA A 297 -21.63 -9.93 -11.17
N VAL A 298 -22.51 -8.93 -11.22
CA VAL A 298 -23.94 -9.12 -10.92
C VAL A 298 -24.58 -10.10 -11.89
N GLY A 299 -24.33 -9.95 -13.20
CA GLY A 299 -24.84 -10.87 -14.23
C GLY A 299 -24.39 -12.32 -14.01
N LEU A 300 -23.10 -12.53 -13.69
CA LEU A 300 -22.55 -13.84 -13.35
C LEU A 300 -23.23 -14.47 -12.13
N GLN A 301 -23.53 -13.69 -11.09
CA GLN A 301 -24.22 -14.20 -9.92
C GLN A 301 -25.68 -14.58 -10.23
N LEU A 302 -26.39 -13.75 -11.00
CA LEU A 302 -27.77 -14.06 -11.43
C LEU A 302 -27.84 -15.37 -12.23
N VAL A 303 -26.93 -15.53 -13.20
CA VAL A 303 -26.82 -16.78 -13.98
C VAL A 303 -26.51 -17.97 -13.07
N SER A 304 -25.62 -17.78 -12.10
CA SER A 304 -25.26 -18.84 -11.14
C SER A 304 -26.46 -19.27 -10.29
N THR A 305 -27.25 -18.31 -9.79
CA THR A 305 -28.46 -18.58 -9.01
C THR A 305 -29.54 -19.29 -9.84
N PHE A 306 -29.73 -18.88 -11.10
CA PHE A 306 -30.64 -19.57 -12.02
C PHE A 306 -30.26 -21.03 -12.24
N TRP A 307 -28.98 -21.31 -12.50
CA TRP A 307 -28.50 -22.68 -12.68
C TRP A 307 -28.57 -23.51 -11.40
N PHE A 308 -28.26 -22.91 -10.24
CA PHE A 308 -28.40 -23.59 -8.95
C PHE A 308 -29.84 -24.11 -8.75
N TYR A 309 -30.85 -23.29 -9.03
CA TYR A 309 -32.25 -23.71 -8.94
C TYR A 309 -32.55 -24.93 -9.83
N LYS A 310 -32.07 -24.93 -11.09
CA LYS A 310 -32.24 -26.06 -12.00
C LYS A 310 -31.51 -27.33 -11.53
N ILE A 311 -30.30 -27.19 -11.00
CA ILE A 311 -29.49 -28.31 -10.51
C ILE A 311 -30.16 -28.98 -9.31
N VAL A 312 -30.66 -28.19 -8.35
CA VAL A 312 -31.42 -28.71 -7.20
C VAL A 312 -32.65 -29.49 -7.65
N GLY A 313 -33.40 -28.96 -8.63
CA GLY A 313 -34.55 -29.65 -9.22
C GLY A 313 -34.17 -30.99 -9.86
N MET A 314 -33.06 -31.03 -10.60
CA MET A 314 -32.53 -32.23 -11.24
C MET A 314 -32.12 -33.29 -10.22
N VAL A 315 -31.35 -32.94 -9.19
CA VAL A 315 -30.92 -33.87 -8.14
C VAL A 315 -32.11 -34.44 -7.38
N LYS A 316 -33.10 -33.59 -7.03
CA LYS A 316 -34.33 -34.03 -6.36
C LYS A 316 -35.10 -35.05 -7.21
N TYR A 317 -35.22 -34.80 -8.51
CA TYR A 317 -35.86 -35.74 -9.45
C TYR A 317 -35.10 -37.09 -9.50
N THR A 318 -33.78 -37.07 -9.67
CA THR A 318 -32.96 -38.29 -9.76
C THR A 318 -33.01 -39.12 -8.47
N LEU A 319 -32.93 -38.48 -7.30
CA LEU A 319 -33.06 -39.16 -6.00
C LEU A 319 -34.43 -39.84 -5.84
N THR A 320 -35.51 -39.15 -6.25
CA THR A 320 -36.88 -39.70 -6.18
C THR A 320 -37.04 -40.89 -7.13
N LYS A 321 -36.50 -40.81 -8.35
CA LYS A 321 -36.51 -41.91 -9.33
C LYS A 321 -35.70 -43.13 -8.86
N SER A 322 -34.50 -42.93 -8.29
CA SER A 322 -33.66 -44.00 -7.76
C SER A 322 -34.37 -44.74 -6.61
N ARG A 323 -34.97 -44.01 -5.68
CA ARG A 323 -35.77 -44.57 -4.57
C ARG A 323 -36.96 -45.39 -5.07
N ASN A 324 -37.66 -44.93 -6.10
CA ASN A 324 -38.81 -45.65 -6.66
C ASN A 324 -38.40 -46.91 -7.46
N LYS A 325 -37.18 -46.98 -8.04
CA LYS A 325 -36.65 -48.19 -8.67
C LYS A 325 -36.29 -49.31 -7.68
N VAL A 326 -35.99 -48.97 -6.42
CA VAL A 326 -35.69 -49.95 -5.36
C VAL A 326 -36.96 -50.51 -4.70
N SER A 327 -38.12 -49.86 -4.91
CA SER A 327 -39.38 -50.16 -4.23
C SER A 327 -40.53 -50.87 -5.00
N PRO A 328 -40.37 -51.51 -6.18
CA PRO A 328 -41.44 -52.30 -6.78
C PRO A 328 -41.24 -53.81 -6.55
N SER A 329 -41.76 -54.36 -5.44
CA SER A 329 -42.10 -55.79 -5.24
C SER A 329 -42.30 -56.11 -3.75
N ALA A 330 -43.41 -55.69 -3.15
CA ALA A 330 -43.87 -56.25 -1.87
C ALA A 330 -45.39 -56.09 -1.71
N THR A 331 -46.17 -56.47 -2.72
CA THR A 331 -47.62 -56.62 -2.55
C THR A 331 -48.16 -57.64 -3.54
N LEU A 332 -48.95 -58.59 -3.00
CA LEU A 332 -49.68 -59.69 -3.65
C LEU A 332 -48.92 -60.99 -3.92
N GLN A 333 -48.93 -61.88 -2.91
CA GLN A 333 -49.44 -63.24 -3.05
C GLN A 333 -49.88 -63.77 -1.67
N THR A 334 -51.10 -63.45 -1.26
CA THR A 334 -51.84 -64.20 -0.23
C THR A 334 -53.30 -64.31 -0.65
N THR A 335 -53.61 -65.26 -1.53
CA THR A 335 -54.95 -65.83 -1.61
C THR A 335 -54.91 -67.30 -2.03
N LYS A 336 -55.37 -68.12 -1.08
CA LYS A 336 -56.11 -69.39 -1.20
C LYS A 336 -55.35 -70.72 -1.41
N SER A 337 -55.28 -71.48 -0.31
CA SER A 337 -55.75 -72.87 -0.22
C SER A 337 -56.22 -73.15 1.21
N ASP A 338 -57.54 -73.09 1.41
CA ASP A 338 -58.40 -74.10 2.07
C ASP A 338 -59.82 -73.56 2.20
#